data_AF-W2ZSJ8-F1
#
_entry.id   AF-W2ZSJ8-F1
#
_cell.length_a   1.000
_cell.length_b   1.000
_cell.length_c   1.000
_cell.angle_alpha   90.00
_cell.angle_beta   90.00
_cell.angle_gamma   90.00
#
_symmetry.space_group_name_H-M   'P 1'
#
loop_
_entity.id
_entity.type
_entity.pdbx_description
1 polymer ?
#
loop_
_entity_poly.entity_id
_entity_poly.type
_entity_poly.pdbx_seq_one_letter_code
_entity_poly.pdbx_strand_id
1 'polypeptide(L)'
;MSWIIKSNLPLHFCEDAETHRYTNLERISQETLYHGLESVTRHVEVAIKPDMPKRYGLITDGWSFNSEHYLAVFGCFEMAGTAQYPLSAMAPLMNSPTNDLSAATHLTFLREMLMRDYNKRVEDYLFTVGDNCYTNQCLANLLCVPLVGCASHHLNLAVQNFFREVSDDLDKVKSLMVKLKSLYQSSTLRFKTPLRPVLSQDTRWSSTFCMIHRFFRLLEFIIDDDELADNLPGPATNRRLRKLLEDLSVVKSVSKELQASTVSLLDVRVYFDRLLESLPPLASHIDARAAIVHSPHCEAAYVKVLDGKTAELTRAETASLRRFAVQCEETSVAAAVDDAESSFVEQVKKRRKLATSGPPSTS
;
A
#
# COMPACT_ATOMS: atom_id res chain seq x y z
N MET A 1 -21.74 8.83 17.72
CA MET A 1 -20.96 8.06 16.72
C MET A 1 -19.60 8.68 16.38
N SER A 2 -19.52 9.95 15.90
CA SER A 2 -18.23 10.53 15.47
C SER A 2 -17.13 10.53 16.54
N TRP A 3 -17.45 10.79 17.82
CA TRP A 3 -16.43 10.77 18.88
C TRP A 3 -15.85 9.38 19.08
N ILE A 4 -16.72 8.36 19.12
CA ILE A 4 -16.35 6.96 19.28
C ILE A 4 -15.45 6.50 18.14
N ILE A 5 -15.85 6.76 16.88
CA ILE A 5 -15.09 6.34 15.70
C ILE A 5 -13.79 7.13 15.56
N LYS A 6 -13.85 8.48 15.57
CA LYS A 6 -12.68 9.31 15.25
C LYS A 6 -11.65 9.37 16.37
N SER A 7 -12.07 9.14 17.62
CA SER A 7 -11.19 9.17 18.79
C SER A 7 -10.88 7.78 19.33
N ASN A 8 -11.30 6.71 18.65
CA ASN A 8 -11.07 5.33 19.05
C ASN A 8 -11.50 5.04 20.50
N LEU A 9 -12.71 5.46 20.87
CA LEU A 9 -13.29 5.24 22.19
C LEU A 9 -14.11 3.95 22.18
N PRO A 10 -14.25 3.25 23.32
CA PRO A 10 -15.09 2.05 23.39
C PRO A 10 -16.58 2.38 23.14
N LEU A 11 -17.36 1.43 22.64
CA LEU A 11 -18.78 1.67 22.33
C LEU A 11 -19.59 2.09 23.57
N HIS A 12 -19.30 1.54 24.76
CA HIS A 12 -19.95 1.91 26.02
C HIS A 12 -19.71 3.37 26.43
N PHE A 13 -18.80 4.09 25.76
CA PHE A 13 -18.60 5.52 25.98
C PHE A 13 -19.89 6.33 25.77
N CYS A 14 -20.82 5.88 24.92
CA CYS A 14 -22.10 6.58 24.74
C CYS A 14 -23.05 6.46 25.93
N GLU A 15 -22.76 5.59 26.90
CA GLU A 15 -23.52 5.38 28.13
C GLU A 15 -22.78 5.90 29.37
N ASP A 16 -21.57 6.44 29.20
CA ASP A 16 -20.75 6.91 30.31
C ASP A 16 -21.36 8.13 31.02
N ALA A 17 -21.53 8.03 32.33
CA ALA A 17 -22.22 9.04 33.13
C ALA A 17 -21.49 10.39 33.13
N GLU A 18 -20.16 10.40 33.15
CA GLU A 18 -19.38 11.64 33.09
C GLU A 18 -19.47 12.27 31.70
N THR A 19 -19.44 11.47 30.64
CA THR A 19 -19.66 11.93 29.26
C THR A 19 -21.03 12.60 29.11
N HIS A 20 -22.08 12.01 29.68
CA HIS A 20 -23.42 12.63 29.69
C HIS A 20 -23.48 13.91 30.50
N ARG A 21 -22.71 14.01 31.58
CA ARG A 21 -22.65 15.21 32.41
C ARG A 21 -22.07 16.41 31.66
N TYR A 22 -21.12 16.19 30.75
CA TYR A 22 -20.41 17.25 30.05
C TYR A 22 -20.80 17.42 28.57
N THR A 23 -21.87 16.77 28.11
CA THR A 23 -22.34 16.88 26.72
C THR A 23 -23.84 17.13 26.62
N ASN A 24 -24.27 17.80 25.56
CA ASN A 24 -25.69 17.97 25.20
C ASN A 24 -26.15 16.92 24.17
N LEU A 25 -25.42 15.81 24.02
CA LEU A 25 -25.77 14.75 23.09
C LEU A 25 -26.97 13.97 23.63
N GLU A 26 -27.88 13.58 22.73
CA GLU A 26 -28.98 12.69 23.09
C GLU A 26 -28.46 11.37 23.66
N ARG A 27 -29.17 10.87 24.67
CA ARG A 27 -28.85 9.57 25.28
C ARG A 27 -29.17 8.46 24.28
N ILE A 28 -28.21 7.58 24.07
CA ILE A 28 -28.33 6.41 23.20
C ILE A 28 -27.67 5.23 23.92
N SER A 29 -28.29 4.06 23.85
CA SER A 29 -27.66 2.84 24.37
C SER A 29 -26.54 2.38 23.45
N GLN A 30 -25.58 1.64 24.00
CA GLN A 30 -24.55 0.96 23.23
C GLN A 30 -25.16 0.08 22.13
N GLU A 31 -26.25 -0.64 22.45
CA GLU A 31 -26.97 -1.50 21.52
C GLU A 31 -27.58 -0.70 20.36
N THR A 32 -28.24 0.42 20.65
CA THR A 32 -28.83 1.29 19.61
C THR A 32 -27.75 1.90 18.73
N LEU A 33 -26.62 2.32 19.32
CA LEU A 33 -25.47 2.81 18.58
C LEU A 33 -24.90 1.73 17.65
N TYR A 34 -24.78 0.49 18.15
CA TYR A 34 -24.29 -0.65 17.39
C TYR A 34 -25.19 -0.97 16.19
N HIS A 35 -26.51 -1.02 16.37
CA HIS A 35 -27.45 -1.16 15.25
C HIS A 35 -27.38 0.02 14.27
N GLY A 36 -27.10 1.23 14.77
CA GLY A 36 -26.80 2.38 13.93
C GLY A 36 -25.57 2.16 13.05
N LEU A 37 -24.50 1.58 13.59
CA LEU A 37 -23.28 1.23 12.82
C LEU A 37 -23.57 0.19 11.75
N GLU A 38 -24.30 -0.88 12.08
CA GLU A 38 -24.71 -1.91 11.11
C GLU A 38 -25.57 -1.33 9.99
N SER A 39 -26.51 -0.44 10.33
CA SER A 39 -27.34 0.25 9.36
C SER A 39 -26.50 1.12 8.43
N VAL A 40 -25.51 1.85 8.94
CA VAL A 40 -24.58 2.65 8.12
C VAL A 40 -23.80 1.75 7.16
N THR A 41 -23.27 0.61 7.62
CA THR A 41 -22.60 -0.36 6.74
C THR A 41 -23.49 -0.77 5.57
N ARG A 42 -24.74 -1.18 5.85
CA ARG A 42 -25.70 -1.58 4.81
C ARG A 42 -26.03 -0.43 3.84
N HIS A 43 -26.14 0.80 4.33
CA HIS A 43 -26.37 1.96 3.47
C HIS A 43 -25.18 2.23 2.54
N VAL A 44 -23.96 2.08 3.05
CA VAL A 44 -22.72 2.24 2.27
C VAL A 44 -22.61 1.14 1.20
N GLU A 45 -22.89 -0.12 1.54
CA GLU A 45 -22.93 -1.23 0.58
C GLU A 45 -23.93 -0.96 -0.57
N VAL A 46 -25.14 -0.52 -0.23
CA VAL A 46 -26.18 -0.14 -1.21
C VAL A 46 -25.73 1.01 -2.11
N ALA A 47 -24.97 1.97 -1.57
CA ALA A 47 -24.44 3.09 -2.35
C ALA A 47 -23.30 2.67 -3.30
N ILE A 48 -22.41 1.79 -2.88
CA ILE A 48 -21.28 1.30 -3.70
C ILE A 48 -21.75 0.36 -4.82
N LYS A 49 -22.77 -0.46 -4.55
CA LYS A 49 -23.27 -1.50 -5.46
C LYS A 49 -23.56 -1.03 -6.90
N PRO A 50 -24.32 0.05 -7.15
CA PRO A 50 -24.59 0.53 -8.50
C PRO A 50 -23.36 1.10 -9.21
N ASP A 51 -22.41 1.66 -8.45
CA ASP A 51 -21.19 2.28 -8.99
C ASP A 51 -20.17 1.23 -9.43
N MET A 52 -20.20 0.05 -8.83
CA MET A 52 -19.25 -1.02 -9.13
C MET A 52 -19.50 -1.57 -10.55
N PRO A 53 -18.55 -1.46 -11.48
CA PRO A 53 -18.72 -1.91 -12.86
C PRO A 53 -18.73 -3.43 -12.97
N LYS A 54 -19.01 -3.95 -14.17
CA LYS A 54 -18.95 -5.41 -14.42
C LYS A 54 -17.55 -5.96 -14.20
N ARG A 55 -16.50 -5.25 -14.64
CA ARG A 55 -15.10 -5.67 -14.47
C ARG A 55 -14.39 -4.70 -13.55
N TYR A 56 -13.71 -5.21 -12.54
CA TYR A 56 -13.08 -4.41 -11.50
C TYR A 56 -11.88 -5.16 -10.90
N GLY A 57 -10.99 -4.43 -10.23
CA GLY A 57 -9.93 -5.00 -9.40
C GLY A 57 -10.33 -5.03 -7.93
N LEU A 58 -9.56 -5.78 -7.13
CA LEU A 58 -9.63 -5.72 -5.68
C LEU A 58 -8.30 -5.33 -5.06
N ILE A 59 -8.37 -4.65 -3.92
CA ILE A 59 -7.24 -4.45 -3.02
C ILE A 59 -7.56 -5.16 -1.72
N THR A 60 -6.66 -6.03 -1.27
CA THR A 60 -6.82 -6.80 -0.04
C THR A 60 -5.70 -6.48 0.94
N ASP A 61 -6.06 -6.24 2.18
CA ASP A 61 -5.11 -6.08 3.29
C ASP A 61 -5.49 -7.04 4.43
N GLY A 62 -4.57 -7.93 4.78
CA GLY A 62 -4.78 -8.97 5.77
C GLY A 62 -3.84 -8.78 6.95
N TRP A 63 -4.36 -8.74 8.16
CA TRP A 63 -3.54 -8.63 9.36
C TRP A 63 -4.16 -9.40 10.53
N SER A 64 -3.30 -9.81 11.46
CA SER A 64 -3.73 -10.43 12.70
C SER A 64 -3.65 -9.41 13.83
N PHE A 65 -4.70 -9.35 14.64
CA PHE A 65 -4.76 -8.54 15.85
C PHE A 65 -5.32 -9.39 16.99
N ASN A 66 -4.55 -9.51 18.07
CA ASN A 66 -4.78 -10.49 19.13
C ASN A 66 -4.91 -11.92 18.56
N SER A 67 -6.05 -12.57 18.79
CA SER A 67 -6.32 -13.95 18.36
C SER A 67 -7.17 -14.03 17.09
N GLU A 68 -7.37 -12.90 16.39
CA GLU A 68 -8.23 -12.81 15.21
C GLU A 68 -7.44 -12.36 13.99
N HIS A 69 -7.77 -12.94 12.84
CA HIS A 69 -7.25 -12.52 11.54
C HIS A 69 -8.33 -11.77 10.79
N TYR A 70 -8.01 -10.55 10.40
CA TYR A 70 -8.89 -9.64 9.69
C TYR A 70 -8.48 -9.55 8.23
N LEU A 71 -9.48 -9.41 7.36
CA LEU A 71 -9.30 -9.05 5.96
C LEU A 71 -10.10 -7.80 5.66
N ALA A 72 -9.42 -6.76 5.18
CA ALA A 72 -10.03 -5.63 4.51
C ALA A 72 -10.02 -5.85 3.00
N VAL A 73 -11.12 -5.51 2.35
CA VAL A 73 -11.32 -5.63 0.90
C VAL A 73 -11.81 -4.30 0.38
N PHE A 74 -11.11 -3.74 -0.59
CA PHE A 74 -11.52 -2.54 -1.32
C PHE A 74 -11.81 -2.89 -2.77
N GLY A 75 -12.88 -2.34 -3.32
CA GLY A 75 -13.08 -2.30 -4.76
C GLY A 75 -12.06 -1.38 -5.41
N CYS A 76 -11.60 -1.71 -6.62
CA CYS A 76 -10.71 -0.85 -7.40
C CYS A 76 -11.26 -0.75 -8.82
N PHE A 77 -11.80 0.42 -9.17
CA PHE A 77 -12.40 0.66 -10.47
C PHE A 77 -12.37 2.15 -10.83
N GLU A 78 -12.64 2.45 -12.10
CA GLU A 78 -12.73 3.82 -12.59
C GLU A 78 -14.20 4.23 -12.70
N MET A 79 -14.49 5.48 -12.29
CA MET A 79 -15.79 6.11 -12.44
C MET A 79 -15.59 7.58 -12.85
N ALA A 80 -16.13 7.96 -14.02
CA ALA A 80 -16.08 9.31 -14.57
C ALA A 80 -14.65 9.92 -14.64
N GLY A 81 -13.69 9.13 -15.11
CA GLY A 81 -12.27 9.47 -15.22
C GLY A 81 -11.49 9.43 -13.91
N THR A 82 -12.12 9.04 -12.80
CA THR A 82 -11.51 9.04 -11.47
C THR A 82 -11.46 7.64 -10.88
N ALA A 83 -10.29 7.22 -10.39
CA ALA A 83 -10.15 5.95 -9.70
C ALA A 83 -10.89 5.97 -8.34
N GLN A 84 -11.64 4.91 -8.09
CA GLN A 84 -12.44 4.70 -6.88
C GLN A 84 -11.88 3.52 -6.10
N TYR A 85 -11.80 3.70 -4.77
CA TYR A 85 -11.27 2.71 -3.83
C TYR A 85 -12.19 2.50 -2.62
N PRO A 86 -13.49 2.20 -2.80
CA PRO A 86 -14.39 2.04 -1.67
C PRO A 86 -14.03 0.82 -0.84
N LEU A 87 -14.05 0.96 0.50
CA LEU A 87 -13.95 -0.18 1.42
C LEU A 87 -15.23 -1.02 1.29
N SER A 88 -15.11 -2.21 0.71
CA SER A 88 -16.23 -3.12 0.45
C SER A 88 -16.53 -4.03 1.64
N ALA A 89 -15.50 -4.45 2.37
CA ALA A 89 -15.67 -5.24 3.58
C ALA A 89 -14.45 -5.09 4.49
N MET A 90 -14.67 -5.21 5.79
CA MET A 90 -13.61 -5.41 6.79
C MET A 90 -14.17 -6.37 7.83
N ALA A 91 -13.67 -7.60 7.86
CA ALA A 91 -14.24 -8.65 8.70
C ALA A 91 -13.17 -9.62 9.22
N PRO A 92 -13.39 -10.22 10.41
CA PRO A 92 -12.61 -11.38 10.82
C PRO A 92 -12.92 -12.57 9.90
N LEU A 93 -11.89 -13.31 9.52
CA LEU A 93 -11.99 -14.48 8.64
C LEU A 93 -12.22 -15.79 9.41
N MET A 94 -11.98 -15.83 10.71
CA MET A 94 -12.19 -17.03 11.54
C MET A 94 -13.57 -17.01 12.19
N ASN A 95 -14.61 -17.44 11.46
CA ASN A 95 -15.98 -17.55 12.00
C ASN A 95 -16.45 -19.00 12.15
N SER A 96 -15.62 -19.98 11.81
CA SER A 96 -15.92 -21.42 11.93
C SER A 96 -14.65 -22.23 12.27
N PRO A 97 -14.75 -23.34 13.03
CA PRO A 97 -13.64 -24.24 13.32
C PRO A 97 -12.96 -24.86 12.09
N THR A 98 -13.60 -24.80 10.92
CA THR A 98 -13.07 -25.29 9.65
C THR A 98 -12.22 -24.26 8.90
N ASN A 99 -12.15 -23.01 9.37
CA ASN A 99 -11.46 -21.93 8.67
C ASN A 99 -9.96 -21.97 8.98
N ASP A 100 -9.16 -22.31 7.98
CA ASP A 100 -7.71 -22.55 8.10
C ASP A 100 -6.84 -21.36 7.65
N LEU A 101 -7.42 -20.15 7.55
CA LEU A 101 -6.79 -18.93 7.00
C LEU A 101 -6.16 -19.12 5.60
N SER A 102 -6.47 -20.22 4.91
CA SER A 102 -5.92 -20.51 3.59
C SER A 102 -6.46 -19.56 2.53
N ALA A 103 -5.80 -19.56 1.37
CA ALA A 103 -6.30 -18.88 0.19
C ALA A 103 -7.70 -19.37 -0.23
N ALA A 104 -8.05 -20.64 0.05
CA ALA A 104 -9.38 -21.18 -0.22
C ALA A 104 -10.44 -20.56 0.72
N THR A 105 -10.13 -20.44 2.02
CA THR A 105 -10.99 -19.73 2.98
C THR A 105 -11.20 -18.27 2.57
N HIS A 106 -10.15 -17.57 2.13
CA HIS A 106 -10.25 -16.20 1.61
C HIS A 106 -11.14 -16.13 0.37
N LEU A 107 -10.97 -17.05 -0.58
CA LEU A 107 -11.77 -17.11 -1.80
C LEU A 107 -13.26 -17.35 -1.50
N THR A 108 -13.58 -18.26 -0.57
CA THR A 108 -14.96 -18.51 -0.14
C THR A 108 -15.57 -17.25 0.45
N PHE A 109 -14.87 -16.57 1.37
CA PHE A 109 -15.32 -15.31 1.94
C PHE A 109 -15.58 -14.25 0.86
N LEU A 110 -14.64 -14.03 -0.05
CA LEU A 110 -14.79 -13.07 -1.14
C LEU A 110 -15.99 -13.40 -2.03
N ARG A 111 -16.17 -14.68 -2.38
CA ARG A 111 -17.29 -15.13 -3.21
C ARG A 111 -18.64 -14.88 -2.54
N GLU A 112 -18.77 -15.22 -1.26
CA GLU A 112 -20.02 -15.05 -0.51
C GLU A 112 -20.34 -13.57 -0.30
N MET A 113 -19.38 -12.79 0.19
CA MET A 113 -19.53 -11.36 0.46
C MET A 113 -19.92 -10.59 -0.80
N LEU A 114 -19.20 -10.79 -1.91
CA LEU A 114 -19.51 -10.10 -3.15
C LEU A 114 -20.88 -10.43 -3.72
N MET A 115 -21.26 -11.70 -3.71
CA MET A 115 -22.54 -12.13 -4.27
C MET A 115 -23.68 -11.58 -3.41
N ARG A 116 -23.57 -11.70 -2.08
CA ARG A 116 -24.58 -11.24 -1.13
C ARG A 116 -24.76 -9.73 -1.19
N ASP A 117 -23.67 -8.98 -1.09
CA ASP A 117 -23.74 -7.54 -0.83
C ASP A 117 -23.79 -6.76 -2.15
N TYR A 118 -22.95 -7.14 -3.12
CA TYR A 118 -22.73 -6.39 -4.36
C TYR A 118 -23.32 -7.05 -5.61
N ASN A 119 -23.85 -8.28 -5.52
CA ASN A 119 -24.29 -9.08 -6.67
C ASN A 119 -23.18 -9.21 -7.74
N LYS A 120 -21.95 -9.46 -7.28
CA LYS A 120 -20.78 -9.62 -8.14
C LYS A 120 -20.16 -10.99 -8.01
N ARG A 121 -19.66 -11.50 -9.13
CA ARG A 121 -18.98 -12.79 -9.19
C ARG A 121 -17.48 -12.59 -9.05
N VAL A 122 -16.78 -13.59 -8.53
CA VAL A 122 -15.30 -13.58 -8.47
C VAL A 122 -14.66 -13.71 -9.86
N GLU A 123 -15.39 -14.25 -10.84
CA GLU A 123 -14.90 -14.36 -12.23
C GLU A 123 -14.80 -13.01 -12.94
N ASP A 124 -15.50 -11.98 -12.43
CA ASP A 124 -15.50 -10.62 -12.95
C ASP A 124 -14.22 -9.83 -12.57
N TYR A 125 -13.39 -10.39 -11.69
CA TYR A 125 -12.13 -9.78 -11.28
C TYR A 125 -11.11 -9.68 -12.41
N LEU A 126 -10.44 -8.53 -12.47
CA LEU A 126 -9.35 -8.29 -13.41
C LEU A 126 -7.98 -8.58 -12.80
N PHE A 127 -7.76 -8.14 -11.56
CA PHE A 127 -6.49 -8.21 -10.84
C PHE A 127 -6.74 -8.10 -9.34
N THR A 128 -5.76 -8.50 -8.55
CA THR A 128 -5.73 -8.26 -7.11
C THR A 128 -4.48 -7.45 -6.74
N VAL A 129 -4.59 -6.60 -5.72
CA VAL A 129 -3.50 -5.82 -5.15
C VAL A 129 -3.40 -6.20 -3.68
N GLY A 130 -2.20 -6.53 -3.21
CA GLY A 130 -1.99 -6.92 -1.83
C GLY A 130 -0.51 -7.14 -1.55
N ASP A 131 -0.16 -7.41 -0.29
CA ASP A 131 1.19 -7.88 0.00
C ASP A 131 1.47 -9.23 -0.68
N ASN A 132 2.75 -9.54 -0.90
CA ASN A 132 3.14 -10.77 -1.59
C ASN A 132 3.22 -11.94 -0.62
N CYS A 133 2.39 -11.96 0.43
CA CYS A 133 2.33 -13.12 1.30
C CYS A 133 1.86 -14.34 0.50
N TYR A 134 2.24 -15.54 0.98
CA TYR A 134 1.92 -16.78 0.31
C TYR A 134 0.41 -16.94 0.06
N THR A 135 -0.42 -16.56 1.03
CA THR A 135 -1.88 -16.62 0.93
C THR A 135 -2.40 -15.78 -0.25
N ASN A 136 -1.92 -14.55 -0.43
CA ASN A 136 -2.33 -13.67 -1.52
C ASN A 136 -1.85 -14.17 -2.88
N GLN A 137 -0.62 -14.72 -2.96
CA GLN A 137 -0.12 -15.37 -4.18
C GLN A 137 -0.99 -16.58 -4.55
N CYS A 138 -1.29 -17.45 -3.59
CA CYS A 138 -2.17 -18.59 -3.81
C CYS A 138 -3.58 -18.17 -4.19
N LEU A 139 -4.13 -17.13 -3.58
CA LEU A 139 -5.46 -16.60 -3.90
C LEU A 139 -5.51 -16.07 -5.35
N ALA A 140 -4.50 -15.30 -5.78
CA ALA A 140 -4.39 -14.82 -7.15
C ALA A 140 -4.31 -15.98 -8.17
N ASN A 141 -3.56 -17.03 -7.83
CA ASN A 141 -3.47 -18.25 -8.64
C ASN A 141 -4.80 -19.00 -8.73
N LEU A 142 -5.53 -19.16 -7.61
CA LEU A 142 -6.86 -19.78 -7.61
C LEU A 142 -7.88 -19.00 -8.45
N LEU A 143 -7.76 -17.67 -8.46
CA LEU A 143 -8.60 -16.76 -9.23
C LEU A 143 -8.16 -16.63 -10.71
N CYS A 144 -6.96 -17.12 -11.06
CA CYS A 144 -6.34 -16.92 -12.37
C CYS A 144 -6.27 -15.43 -12.77
N VAL A 145 -5.89 -14.56 -11.81
CA VAL A 145 -5.70 -13.12 -12.01
C VAL A 145 -4.29 -12.70 -11.60
N PRO A 146 -3.72 -11.64 -12.20
CA PRO A 146 -2.45 -11.09 -11.74
C PRO A 146 -2.56 -10.52 -10.33
N LEU A 147 -1.48 -10.71 -9.55
CA LEU A 147 -1.26 -10.04 -8.27
C LEU A 147 -0.27 -8.89 -8.49
N VAL A 148 -0.72 -7.68 -8.19
CA VAL A 148 0.15 -6.49 -8.09
C VAL A 148 0.63 -6.40 -6.65
N GLY A 149 1.95 -6.50 -6.47
CA GLY A 149 2.53 -6.49 -5.14
C GLY A 149 2.46 -5.12 -4.46
N CYS A 150 2.26 -5.12 -3.15
CA CYS A 150 2.33 -3.89 -2.35
C CYS A 150 3.76 -3.34 -2.36
N ALA A 151 3.96 -2.19 -3.03
CA ALA A 151 5.26 -1.53 -3.13
C ALA A 151 5.87 -1.20 -1.76
N SER A 152 5.04 -0.74 -0.80
CA SER A 152 5.50 -0.47 0.57
C SER A 152 6.00 -1.74 1.26
N HIS A 153 5.35 -2.89 1.01
CA HIS A 153 5.77 -4.17 1.56
C HIS A 153 7.08 -4.66 0.91
N HIS A 154 7.22 -4.55 -0.41
CA HIS A 154 8.47 -4.87 -1.13
C HIS A 154 9.64 -4.04 -0.60
N LEU A 155 9.43 -2.73 -0.43
CA LEU A 155 10.44 -1.83 0.12
C LEU A 155 10.81 -2.21 1.56
N ASN A 156 9.82 -2.55 2.39
CA ASN A 156 10.09 -3.04 3.76
C ASN A 156 10.94 -4.31 3.75
N LEU A 157 10.61 -5.30 2.91
CA LEU A 157 11.39 -6.54 2.81
C LEU A 157 12.81 -6.28 2.28
N ALA A 158 12.96 -5.39 1.30
CA ALA A 158 14.27 -5.00 0.76
C ALA A 158 15.18 -4.44 1.86
N VAL A 159 14.65 -3.53 2.67
CA VAL A 159 15.40 -2.88 3.76
C VAL A 159 15.70 -3.85 4.89
N GLN A 160 14.76 -4.73 5.22
CA GLN A 160 14.99 -5.80 6.21
C GLN A 160 16.08 -6.76 5.75
N ASN A 161 16.12 -7.10 4.45
CA ASN A 161 17.21 -7.87 3.89
C ASN A 161 18.55 -7.12 3.99
N PHE A 162 18.57 -5.83 3.68
CA PHE A 162 19.74 -4.98 3.80
C PHE A 162 20.27 -4.89 5.25
N PHE A 163 19.39 -4.90 6.25
CA PHE A 163 19.79 -4.92 7.66
C PHE A 163 20.59 -6.16 8.06
N ARG A 164 20.47 -7.28 7.33
CA ARG A 164 21.26 -8.48 7.61
C ARG A 164 22.76 -8.26 7.42
N GLU A 165 23.17 -7.33 6.56
CA GLU A 165 24.59 -7.01 6.33
C GLU A 165 25.21 -6.17 7.46
N VAL A 166 24.38 -5.50 8.26
CA VAL A 166 24.78 -4.58 9.33
C VAL A 166 24.24 -5.00 10.70
N SER A 167 23.82 -6.27 10.84
CA SER A 167 23.16 -6.78 12.04
C SER A 167 23.99 -6.55 13.31
N ASP A 168 25.29 -6.81 13.26
CA ASP A 168 26.17 -6.69 14.42
C ASP A 168 26.26 -5.25 14.95
N ASP A 169 26.25 -4.28 14.04
CA ASP A 169 26.26 -2.86 14.39
C ASP A 169 24.90 -2.42 14.95
N LEU A 170 23.80 -2.94 14.38
CA LEU A 170 22.45 -2.70 14.88
C LEU A 170 22.23 -3.31 16.27
N ASP A 171 22.74 -4.52 16.51
CA ASP A 171 22.61 -5.22 17.79
C ASP A 171 23.37 -4.53 18.91
N LYS A 172 24.53 -3.93 18.62
CA LYS A 172 25.24 -3.05 19.56
C LYS A 172 24.40 -1.85 19.95
N VAL A 173 23.80 -1.16 18.98
CA VAL A 173 22.90 -0.03 19.26
C VAL A 173 21.68 -0.50 20.04
N LYS A 174 21.05 -1.62 19.64
CA LYS A 174 19.88 -2.17 20.34
C LYS A 174 20.21 -2.48 21.80
N SER A 175 21.34 -3.11 22.07
CA SER A 175 21.83 -3.44 23.42
C SER A 175 22.06 -2.18 24.26
N LEU A 176 22.72 -1.16 23.69
CA LEU A 176 22.89 0.14 24.35
C LEU A 176 21.55 0.80 24.66
N MET A 177 20.61 0.80 23.71
CA MET A 177 19.29 1.41 23.89
C MET A 177 18.45 0.69 24.95
N VAL A 178 18.62 -0.63 25.10
CA VAL A 178 18.05 -1.40 26.22
C VAL A 178 18.68 -0.97 27.55
N LYS A 179 20.02 -0.87 27.62
CA LYS A 179 20.73 -0.43 28.83
C LYS A 179 20.30 0.97 29.27
N LEU A 180 20.19 1.91 28.33
CA LEU A 180 19.71 3.28 28.59
C LEU A 180 18.25 3.32 29.07
N LYS A 181 17.45 2.32 28.73
CA LYS A 181 16.05 2.19 29.17
C LYS A 181 15.92 1.65 30.59
N SER A 182 16.99 1.10 31.18
CA SER A 182 17.00 0.66 32.58
C SER A 182 16.67 1.81 33.54
N LEU A 183 16.10 1.49 34.70
CA LEU A 183 15.61 2.50 35.66
C LEU A 183 16.71 3.50 36.05
N TYR A 184 17.89 2.98 36.39
CA TYR A 184 19.03 3.78 36.81
C TYR A 184 19.51 4.68 35.66
N GLN A 185 19.86 4.12 34.50
CA GLN A 185 20.37 4.91 33.37
C GLN A 185 19.34 5.91 32.84
N SER A 186 18.06 5.53 32.79
CA SER A 186 16.97 6.43 32.41
C SER A 186 16.74 7.54 33.43
N SER A 187 17.06 7.33 34.72
CA SER A 187 17.06 8.39 35.73
C SER A 187 18.20 9.38 35.49
N THR A 188 19.43 8.89 35.28
CA THR A 188 20.61 9.72 34.99
C THR A 188 20.42 10.53 33.70
N LEU A 189 19.93 9.87 32.63
CA LEU A 189 19.73 10.52 31.34
C LEU A 189 18.71 11.67 31.38
N ARG A 190 17.69 11.60 32.26
CA ARG A 190 16.70 12.68 32.43
C ARG A 190 17.30 13.99 32.90
N PHE A 191 18.38 13.94 33.68
CA PHE A 191 19.08 15.14 34.14
C PHE A 191 19.90 15.79 33.02
N LYS A 192 20.26 15.03 31.98
CA LYS A 192 21.04 15.49 30.83
C LYS A 192 20.15 15.93 29.66
N THR A 193 19.04 15.24 29.40
CA THR A 193 18.17 15.50 28.23
C THR A 193 16.73 15.00 28.44
N PRO A 194 15.71 15.66 27.84
CA PRO A 194 14.34 15.14 27.81
C PRO A 194 14.18 13.93 26.86
N LEU A 195 15.18 13.64 26.02
CA LEU A 195 15.12 12.54 25.06
C LEU A 195 15.12 11.18 25.77
N ARG A 196 14.24 10.29 25.31
CA ARG A 196 14.16 8.89 25.75
C ARG A 196 14.77 7.92 24.74
N PRO A 197 15.34 6.79 25.19
CA PRO A 197 15.71 5.70 24.29
C PRO A 197 14.47 5.14 23.58
N VAL A 198 14.65 4.72 22.33
CA VAL A 198 13.64 4.10 21.47
C VAL A 198 14.16 2.74 21.03
N LEU A 199 13.36 1.67 21.18
CA LEU A 199 13.71 0.34 20.68
C LEU A 199 13.09 0.11 19.31
N SER A 200 13.80 -0.60 18.45
CA SER A 200 13.23 -1.10 17.20
C SER A 200 12.17 -2.19 17.48
N GLN A 201 11.24 -2.33 16.55
CA GLN A 201 10.26 -3.40 16.42
C GLN A 201 10.61 -4.18 15.17
N ASP A 202 10.78 -5.50 15.30
CA ASP A 202 11.39 -6.31 14.24
C ASP A 202 10.56 -6.31 12.93
N THR A 203 9.24 -6.08 13.02
CA THR A 203 8.32 -6.09 11.87
C THR A 203 8.41 -4.86 10.97
N ARG A 204 8.96 -3.72 11.42
CA ARG A 204 8.91 -2.45 10.68
C ARG A 204 10.28 -1.79 10.60
N TRP A 205 10.83 -1.66 9.40
CA TRP A 205 12.15 -1.06 9.18
C TRP A 205 12.27 0.38 9.72
N SER A 206 11.16 1.14 9.70
CA SER A 206 11.09 2.52 10.19
C SER A 206 11.36 2.65 11.68
N SER A 207 11.14 1.59 12.46
CA SER A 207 11.47 1.55 13.89
C SER A 207 12.98 1.46 14.12
N THR A 208 13.70 0.69 13.29
CA THR A 208 15.17 0.62 13.28
C THR A 208 15.76 1.97 12.88
N PHE A 209 15.21 2.64 11.86
CA PHE A 209 15.56 4.01 11.53
C PHE A 209 15.41 4.96 12.73
N CYS A 210 14.25 4.92 13.40
CA CYS A 210 14.00 5.75 14.59
C CYS A 210 14.98 5.46 15.73
N MET A 211 15.35 4.20 15.95
CA MET A 211 16.32 3.79 16.97
C MET A 211 17.71 4.35 16.67
N ILE A 212 18.23 4.18 15.45
CA ILE A 212 19.56 4.69 15.05
C ILE A 212 19.58 6.22 15.12
N HIS A 213 18.54 6.86 14.59
CA HIS A 213 18.39 8.31 14.66
C HIS A 213 18.35 8.81 16.11
N ARG A 214 17.64 8.10 17.01
CA ARG A 214 17.62 8.44 18.44
C ARG A 214 18.98 8.22 19.08
N PHE A 215 19.68 7.14 18.77
CA PHE A 215 21.02 6.87 19.26
C PHE A 215 21.97 8.03 18.97
N PHE A 216 22.05 8.50 17.73
CA PHE A 216 22.93 9.63 17.39
C PHE A 216 22.58 10.93 18.09
N ARG A 217 21.29 11.17 18.40
CA ARG A 217 20.86 12.31 19.22
C ARG A 217 21.17 12.16 20.70
N LEU A 218 21.31 10.93 21.19
CA LEU A 218 21.67 10.66 22.58
C LEU A 218 23.18 10.65 22.78
N LEU A 219 23.96 10.38 21.72
CA LEU A 219 25.40 10.15 21.78
C LEU A 219 26.15 11.27 22.51
N GLU A 220 25.83 12.53 22.26
CA GLU A 220 26.47 13.68 22.92
C GLU A 220 26.29 13.72 24.45
N PHE A 221 25.24 13.09 24.98
CA PHE A 221 24.94 13.07 26.42
C PHE A 221 25.53 11.85 27.15
N ILE A 222 25.95 10.82 26.39
CA ILE A 222 26.36 9.52 26.92
C ILE A 222 27.80 9.16 26.57
N ILE A 223 28.49 9.94 25.73
CA ILE A 223 29.83 9.62 25.24
C ILE A 223 30.89 9.63 26.35
N ASP A 224 30.75 10.53 27.33
CA ASP A 224 31.66 10.68 28.47
C ASP A 224 31.18 9.90 29.71
N ASP A 225 30.31 8.91 29.53
CA ASP A 225 29.76 8.10 30.62
C ASP A 225 30.56 6.82 30.78
N ASP A 226 31.46 6.78 31.77
CA ASP A 226 32.38 5.66 32.02
C ASP A 226 31.64 4.32 32.21
N GLU A 227 30.43 4.33 32.80
CA GLU A 227 29.62 3.11 32.96
C GLU A 227 29.07 2.57 31.63
N LEU A 228 29.02 3.42 30.60
CA LEU A 228 28.52 3.09 29.27
C LEU A 228 29.65 2.86 28.25
N ALA A 229 30.91 3.17 28.59
CA ALA A 229 32.06 3.10 27.70
C ALA A 229 32.13 1.76 26.93
N ASP A 230 31.99 0.62 27.62
CA ASP A 230 32.02 -0.72 27.02
C ASP A 230 30.84 -1.02 26.08
N ASN A 231 29.77 -0.23 26.16
CA ASN A 231 28.54 -0.43 25.39
C ASN A 231 28.45 0.52 24.18
N LEU A 232 29.29 1.56 24.14
CA LEU A 232 29.30 2.52 23.06
C LEU A 232 29.86 1.89 21.79
N PRO A 233 29.17 2.03 20.63
CA PRO A 233 29.74 1.58 19.38
C PRO A 233 31.02 2.36 19.06
N GLY A 234 32.07 1.65 18.65
CA GLY A 234 33.35 2.26 18.30
C GLY A 234 33.27 3.18 17.07
N PRO A 235 34.30 4.01 16.80
CA PRO A 235 34.28 5.00 15.73
C PRO A 235 33.98 4.43 14.33
N ALA A 236 34.50 3.23 14.03
CA ALA A 236 34.25 2.55 12.76
C ALA A 236 32.77 2.15 12.59
N THR A 237 32.17 1.56 13.64
CA THR A 237 30.73 1.24 13.67
C THR A 237 29.88 2.50 13.55
N ASN A 238 30.23 3.58 14.27
CA ASN A 238 29.51 4.84 14.16
C ASN A 238 29.53 5.41 12.74
N ARG A 239 30.67 5.34 12.02
CA ARG A 239 30.72 5.76 10.61
C ARG A 239 29.79 4.94 9.71
N ARG A 240 29.76 3.61 9.88
CA ARG A 240 28.85 2.73 9.11
C ARG A 240 27.38 3.01 9.44
N LEU A 241 27.04 3.20 10.71
CA LEU A 241 25.68 3.54 11.15
C LEU A 241 25.23 4.92 10.67
N ARG A 242 26.13 5.92 10.57
CA ARG A 242 25.81 7.22 9.97
C ARG A 242 25.47 7.09 8.50
N LYS A 243 26.31 6.38 7.75
CA LYS A 243 26.04 6.07 6.34
C LYS A 243 24.70 5.35 6.18
N LEU A 244 24.44 4.33 6.99
CA LEU A 244 23.16 3.62 7.00
C LEU A 244 21.98 4.57 7.26
N LEU A 245 22.12 5.53 8.17
CA LEU A 245 21.07 6.50 8.45
C LEU A 245 20.81 7.45 7.28
N GLU A 246 21.86 7.85 6.55
CA GLU A 246 21.75 8.62 5.31
C GLU A 246 21.01 7.83 4.23
N ASP A 247 21.43 6.58 3.99
CA ASP A 247 20.79 5.65 3.03
C ASP A 247 19.30 5.45 3.37
N LEU A 248 18.98 5.20 4.65
CA LEU A 248 17.59 5.04 5.10
C LEU A 248 16.77 6.33 5.02
N SER A 249 17.40 7.51 5.01
CA SER A 249 16.68 8.77 4.84
C SER A 249 16.12 8.91 3.42
N VAL A 250 16.86 8.44 2.41
CA VAL A 250 16.40 8.34 1.02
C VAL A 250 15.25 7.32 0.89
N VAL A 251 15.41 6.15 1.53
CA VAL A 251 14.34 5.14 1.59
C VAL A 251 13.08 5.72 2.23
N LYS A 252 13.22 6.51 3.30
CA LYS A 252 12.10 7.14 4.00
C LYS A 252 11.34 8.13 3.14
N SER A 253 12.01 8.93 2.31
CA SER A 253 11.32 9.83 1.39
C SER A 253 10.51 9.04 0.37
N VAL A 254 11.09 7.99 -0.24
CA VAL A 254 10.36 7.13 -1.18
C VAL A 254 9.16 6.47 -0.49
N SER A 255 9.36 5.88 0.69
CA SER A 255 8.29 5.23 1.45
C SER A 255 7.14 6.17 1.80
N LYS A 256 7.39 7.46 1.97
CA LYS A 256 6.36 8.46 2.23
C LYS A 256 5.55 8.76 0.97
N GLU A 257 6.22 8.93 -0.17
CA GLU A 257 5.56 9.16 -1.46
C GLU A 257 4.69 7.94 -1.85
N LEU A 258 5.17 6.72 -1.63
CA LEU A 258 4.39 5.49 -1.90
C LEU A 258 3.06 5.40 -1.15
N GLN A 259 2.86 6.18 -0.08
CA GLN A 259 1.62 6.21 0.69
C GLN A 259 0.61 7.23 0.16
N ALA A 260 0.98 8.06 -0.81
CA ALA A 260 0.08 9.05 -1.40
C ALA A 260 -0.87 8.39 -2.41
N SER A 261 -2.15 8.78 -2.37
CA SER A 261 -3.19 8.26 -3.27
C SER A 261 -3.01 8.66 -4.73
N THR A 262 -2.11 9.61 -5.03
CA THR A 262 -1.82 10.10 -6.38
C THR A 262 -0.73 9.32 -7.10
N VAL A 263 -0.03 8.41 -6.41
CA VAL A 263 1.10 7.68 -6.98
C VAL A 263 0.62 6.52 -7.83
N SER A 264 1.04 6.52 -9.10
CA SER A 264 0.75 5.44 -10.05
C SER A 264 1.81 4.34 -10.01
N LEU A 265 1.52 3.18 -10.62
CA LEU A 265 2.52 2.10 -10.76
C LEU A 265 3.75 2.54 -11.59
N LEU A 266 3.59 3.49 -12.51
CA LEU A 266 4.70 4.08 -13.24
C LEU A 266 5.61 4.89 -12.30
N ASP A 267 5.03 5.73 -11.44
CA ASP A 267 5.77 6.51 -10.46
C ASP A 267 6.53 5.59 -9.48
N VAL A 268 5.88 4.53 -9.00
CA VAL A 268 6.53 3.50 -8.16
C VAL A 268 7.76 2.94 -8.86
N ARG A 269 7.65 2.57 -10.14
CA ARG A 269 8.77 2.03 -10.92
C ARG A 269 9.91 3.05 -11.05
N VAL A 270 9.58 4.31 -11.37
CA VAL A 270 10.56 5.41 -11.44
C VAL A 270 11.27 5.60 -10.10
N TYR A 271 10.53 5.62 -8.98
CA TYR A 271 11.11 5.77 -7.65
C TYR A 271 12.03 4.60 -7.28
N PHE A 272 11.63 3.37 -7.58
CA PHE A 272 12.46 2.20 -7.32
C PHE A 272 13.69 2.14 -8.21
N ASP A 273 13.60 2.49 -9.50
CA ASP A 273 14.77 2.52 -10.39
C ASP A 273 15.80 3.55 -9.91
N ARG A 274 15.35 4.76 -9.53
CA ARG A 274 16.20 5.78 -8.92
C ARG A 274 16.78 5.34 -7.59
N LEU A 275 16.00 4.64 -6.77
CA LEU A 275 16.49 4.11 -5.50
C LEU A 275 17.59 3.06 -5.75
N LEU A 276 17.44 2.20 -6.75
CA LEU A 276 18.42 1.17 -7.12
C LEU A 276 19.72 1.76 -7.69
N GLU A 277 19.68 2.91 -8.35
CA GLU A 277 20.90 3.65 -8.74
C GLU A 277 21.75 4.01 -7.51
N SER A 278 21.10 4.37 -6.38
CA SER A 278 21.77 4.76 -5.14
C SER A 278 22.05 3.59 -4.18
N LEU A 279 21.15 2.61 -4.13
CA LEU A 279 21.16 1.48 -3.21
C LEU A 279 20.91 0.15 -3.96
N PRO A 280 21.87 -0.31 -4.78
CA PRO A 280 21.78 -1.58 -5.50
C PRO A 280 21.42 -2.81 -4.65
N PRO A 281 21.85 -2.95 -3.37
CA PRO A 281 21.48 -4.10 -2.53
C PRO A 281 19.96 -4.34 -2.37
N LEU A 282 19.12 -3.32 -2.61
CA LEU A 282 17.66 -3.45 -2.53
C LEU A 282 17.04 -4.21 -3.71
N ALA A 283 17.79 -4.46 -4.80
CA ALA A 283 17.31 -5.08 -6.04
C ALA A 283 16.61 -6.42 -5.82
N SER A 284 17.02 -7.18 -4.82
CA SER A 284 16.42 -8.48 -4.46
C SER A 284 14.90 -8.46 -4.27
N HIS A 285 14.31 -7.30 -3.95
CA HIS A 285 12.86 -7.19 -3.68
C HIS A 285 12.15 -6.06 -4.45
N ILE A 286 12.85 -5.02 -4.90
CA ILE A 286 12.22 -3.89 -5.61
C ILE A 286 12.54 -3.82 -7.10
N ASP A 287 13.45 -4.66 -7.60
CA ASP A 287 13.69 -4.78 -9.05
C ASP A 287 12.45 -5.34 -9.76
N ALA A 288 12.16 -4.85 -10.97
CA ALA A 288 10.99 -5.27 -11.73
C ALA A 288 10.97 -6.77 -12.07
N ARG A 289 12.13 -7.44 -12.03
CA ARG A 289 12.30 -8.88 -12.26
C ARG A 289 12.71 -9.63 -11.00
N ALA A 290 12.61 -9.00 -9.83
CA ALA A 290 12.87 -9.67 -8.57
C ALA A 290 11.93 -10.89 -8.42
N ALA A 291 12.44 -11.99 -7.85
CA ALA A 291 11.68 -13.23 -7.72
C ALA A 291 10.40 -13.10 -6.88
N ILE A 292 10.30 -12.05 -6.05
CA ILE A 292 9.10 -11.73 -5.28
C ILE A 292 7.94 -11.21 -6.15
N VAL A 293 8.23 -10.65 -7.32
CA VAL A 293 7.21 -10.12 -8.24
C VAL A 293 6.43 -11.28 -8.84
N HIS A 294 5.17 -11.42 -8.43
CA HIS A 294 4.33 -12.55 -8.79
C HIS A 294 3.94 -12.54 -10.28
N SER A 295 3.62 -11.35 -10.82
CA SER A 295 3.12 -11.20 -12.19
C SER A 295 3.99 -10.21 -12.98
N PRO A 296 5.28 -10.50 -13.23
CA PRO A 296 6.26 -9.53 -13.71
C PRO A 296 5.92 -8.99 -15.11
N HIS A 297 5.41 -9.82 -16.01
CA HIS A 297 4.95 -9.36 -17.32
C HIS A 297 3.73 -8.45 -17.22
N CYS A 298 2.87 -8.65 -16.24
CA CYS A 298 1.67 -7.85 -16.06
C CYS A 298 2.01 -6.48 -15.48
N GLU A 299 2.84 -6.43 -14.43
CA GLU A 299 3.32 -5.18 -13.86
C GLU A 299 4.14 -4.36 -14.87
N ALA A 300 5.02 -5.00 -15.63
CA ALA A 300 5.76 -4.33 -16.72
C ALA A 300 4.82 -3.78 -17.80
N ALA A 301 3.76 -4.53 -18.14
CA ALA A 301 2.75 -4.06 -19.09
C ALA A 301 1.99 -2.84 -18.56
N TYR A 302 1.61 -2.82 -17.29
CA TYR A 302 0.96 -1.65 -16.66
C TYR A 302 1.84 -0.41 -16.72
N VAL A 303 3.12 -0.53 -16.36
CA VAL A 303 4.08 0.58 -16.44
C VAL A 303 4.17 1.12 -17.87
N LYS A 304 4.31 0.25 -18.88
CA LYS A 304 4.37 0.68 -20.29
C LYS A 304 3.08 1.34 -20.77
N VAL A 305 1.92 0.83 -20.37
CA VAL A 305 0.63 1.43 -20.71
C VAL A 305 0.49 2.83 -20.12
N LEU A 306 0.84 3.00 -18.83
CA LEU A 306 0.83 4.29 -18.15
C LEU A 306 1.82 5.28 -18.78
N ASP A 307 2.94 4.80 -19.29
CA ASP A 307 3.96 5.59 -19.99
C ASP A 307 3.61 5.86 -21.47
N GLY A 308 2.44 5.42 -21.95
CA GLY A 308 2.02 5.60 -23.35
C GLY A 308 2.78 4.74 -24.37
N LYS A 309 3.56 3.76 -23.92
CA LYS A 309 4.41 2.87 -24.74
C LYS A 309 3.71 1.55 -25.07
N THR A 310 2.42 1.58 -25.38
CA THR A 310 1.63 0.38 -25.69
C THR A 310 2.14 -0.39 -26.92
N ALA A 311 2.77 0.31 -27.88
CA ALA A 311 3.41 -0.30 -29.05
C ALA A 311 4.65 -1.14 -28.70
N GLU A 312 5.24 -0.95 -27.53
CA GLU A 312 6.44 -1.67 -27.06
C GLU A 312 6.10 -2.90 -26.18
N LEU A 313 4.82 -3.25 -26.09
CA LEU A 313 4.38 -4.43 -25.35
C LEU A 313 4.86 -5.70 -26.06
N THR A 314 5.58 -6.54 -25.32
CA THR A 314 5.96 -7.88 -25.76
C THR A 314 4.73 -8.79 -25.86
N ARG A 315 4.86 -9.93 -26.55
CA ARG A 315 3.77 -10.91 -26.63
C ARG A 315 3.26 -11.38 -25.27
N ALA A 316 4.17 -11.55 -24.29
CA ALA A 316 3.82 -11.98 -22.93
C ALA A 316 3.10 -10.87 -22.15
N GLU A 317 3.57 -9.63 -22.25
CA GLU A 317 2.93 -8.45 -21.66
C GLU A 317 1.52 -8.26 -22.25
N THR A 318 1.38 -8.27 -23.58
CA THR A 318 0.07 -8.20 -24.26
C THR A 318 -0.87 -9.33 -23.86
N ALA A 319 -0.35 -10.55 -23.70
CA ALA A 319 -1.14 -11.69 -23.24
C ALA A 319 -1.67 -11.48 -21.81
N SER A 320 -0.88 -10.86 -20.93
CA SER A 320 -1.29 -10.57 -19.55
C SER A 320 -2.42 -9.53 -19.47
N LEU A 321 -2.49 -8.61 -20.44
CA LEU A 321 -3.52 -7.56 -20.50
C LEU A 321 -4.83 -8.01 -21.15
N ARG A 322 -4.93 -9.25 -21.67
CA ARG A 322 -6.14 -9.73 -22.37
C ARG A 322 -7.43 -9.58 -21.56
N ARG A 323 -7.36 -9.69 -20.22
CA ARG A 323 -8.52 -9.51 -19.34
C ARG A 323 -9.06 -8.07 -19.33
N PHE A 324 -8.21 -7.09 -19.63
CA PHE A 324 -8.58 -5.68 -19.74
C PHE A 324 -9.16 -5.30 -21.10
N ALA A 325 -9.06 -6.18 -22.11
CA ALA A 325 -9.60 -5.90 -23.43
C ALA A 325 -11.11 -5.66 -23.35
N VAL A 326 -11.53 -4.44 -23.66
CA VAL A 326 -12.92 -4.11 -23.93
C VAL A 326 -13.23 -4.66 -25.30
N GLN A 327 -14.27 -5.50 -25.42
CA GLN A 327 -14.81 -5.81 -26.74
C GLN A 327 -15.34 -4.49 -27.30
N CYS A 328 -14.59 -3.89 -28.23
CA CYS A 328 -15.16 -2.88 -29.09
C CYS A 328 -16.17 -3.65 -29.95
N GLU A 329 -17.46 -3.56 -29.60
CA GLU A 329 -18.48 -3.81 -30.60
C GLU A 329 -18.26 -2.75 -31.67
N GLU A 330 -17.50 -3.11 -32.70
CA GLU A 330 -17.54 -2.41 -33.98
C GLU A 330 -19.00 -2.50 -34.42
N THR A 331 -19.79 -1.50 -34.05
CA THR A 331 -21.08 -1.27 -34.68
C THR A 331 -20.72 -0.92 -36.11
N SER A 332 -20.78 -1.92 -36.99
CA SER A 332 -20.69 -1.76 -38.43
C SER A 332 -21.90 -0.97 -38.89
N VAL A 333 -21.86 0.35 -38.68
CA VAL A 333 -22.80 1.25 -39.33
C VAL A 333 -22.34 1.31 -40.78
N ALA A 334 -23.00 0.50 -41.61
CA ALA A 334 -22.92 0.59 -43.05
C ALA A 334 -23.03 2.07 -43.47
N ALA A 335 -22.12 2.49 -44.34
CA ALA A 335 -22.06 3.84 -44.85
C ALA A 335 -23.40 4.22 -45.51
N ALA A 336 -24.23 4.98 -44.80
CA ALA A 336 -25.25 5.79 -45.40
C ALA A 336 -24.59 7.12 -45.78
N VAL A 337 -24.42 7.31 -47.08
CA VAL A 337 -24.15 8.59 -47.70
C VAL A 337 -25.42 9.41 -47.58
N ASP A 338 -25.42 10.49 -46.79
CA ASP A 338 -26.09 11.71 -47.23
C ASP A 338 -25.58 12.95 -46.50
N ASP A 339 -25.82 14.06 -47.19
CA ASP A 339 -25.10 15.32 -47.24
C ASP A 339 -25.39 16.33 -46.09
N ALA A 340 -24.52 17.35 -46.05
CA ALA A 340 -24.68 18.69 -45.47
C ALA A 340 -24.26 19.03 -44.01
N GLU A 341 -23.41 20.07 -43.97
CA GLU A 341 -22.98 20.95 -42.87
C GLU A 341 -21.85 20.50 -41.92
N SER A 342 -20.62 20.52 -42.46
CA SER A 342 -19.40 20.52 -41.65
C SER A 342 -19.18 21.88 -40.95
N SER A 343 -19.29 21.87 -39.62
CA SER A 343 -18.91 22.94 -38.70
C SER A 343 -17.47 23.44 -38.90
N PHE A 344 -17.29 24.76 -38.80
CA PHE A 344 -16.03 25.55 -38.86
C PHE A 344 -14.86 24.95 -38.04
N VAL A 345 -15.16 24.16 -37.01
CA VAL A 345 -14.16 23.50 -36.13
C VAL A 345 -13.37 22.40 -36.83
N GLU A 346 -13.95 21.70 -37.81
CA GLU A 346 -13.28 20.62 -38.54
C GLU A 346 -12.28 21.15 -39.59
N GLN A 347 -12.50 22.35 -40.13
CA GLN A 347 -11.54 23.01 -41.03
C GLN A 347 -10.27 23.47 -40.30
N VAL A 348 -10.39 23.84 -39.01
CA VAL A 348 -9.26 24.27 -38.18
C VAL A 348 -8.36 23.08 -37.77
N LYS A 349 -8.94 21.90 -37.54
CA LYS A 349 -8.17 20.68 -37.23
C LYS A 349 -7.38 20.14 -38.43
N LYS A 350 -7.91 20.28 -39.65
CA LYS A 350 -7.27 19.78 -40.88
C LYS A 350 -6.03 20.59 -41.29
N ARG A 351 -5.99 21.91 -41.00
CA ARG A 351 -4.80 22.75 -41.26
C ARG A 351 -3.65 22.56 -40.27
N ARG A 352 -3.90 21.97 -39.08
CA ARG A 352 -2.85 21.70 -38.09
C ARG A 352 -2.10 20.38 -38.32
N LYS A 353 -2.67 19.44 -39.09
CA LYS A 353 -2.04 18.16 -39.46
C LYS A 353 -1.16 18.24 -40.73
N LEU A 354 -1.22 19.32 -41.49
CA LEU A 354 -0.43 19.51 -42.72
C LEU A 354 0.84 20.37 -42.54
N ALA A 355 1.12 20.87 -41.33
CA ALA A 355 2.31 21.69 -41.03
C ALA A 355 3.45 20.93 -40.32
N THR A 356 3.29 19.63 -40.05
CA THR A 356 4.30 18.80 -39.36
C THR A 356 4.86 17.64 -40.18
N SER A 357 4.48 17.51 -41.45
CA SER A 357 5.14 16.61 -42.40
C SER A 357 5.90 17.44 -43.43
N GLY A 358 7.19 17.68 -43.18
CA GLY A 358 8.10 18.24 -44.19
C GLY A 358 8.28 17.28 -45.38
N PRO A 359 8.51 17.79 -46.60
CA PRO A 359 8.55 16.97 -47.81
C PRO A 359 9.86 16.18 -47.94
N PRO A 360 9.86 15.06 -48.69
CA PRO A 360 11.06 14.28 -48.99
C PRO A 360 11.95 15.02 -50.00
N SER A 361 13.25 15.09 -49.72
CA SER A 361 14.26 15.62 -50.63
C SER A 361 14.64 14.56 -51.68
N THR A 362 14.39 14.87 -52.96
CA THR A 362 14.95 14.18 -54.13
C THR A 362 15.81 15.14 -54.92
N SER A 363 17.11 14.83 -55.04
CA SER A 363 17.95 15.08 -56.22
C SER A 363 19.18 14.20 -56.12
#